data_AF-A0A2X1IXE9-F1
#
_entry.id   AF-A0A2X1IXE9-F1
#
_cell.length_a   1.000
_cell.length_b   1.000
_cell.length_c   1.000
_cell.angle_alpha   90.00
_cell.angle_beta   90.00
_cell.angle_gamma   90.00
#
_symmetry.space_group_name_H-M   'P 1'
#
loop_
_entity.id
_entity.type
_entity.pdbx_description
1 polymer ?
#
loop_
_entity_poly.entity_id
_entity_poly.type
_entity_poly.pdbx_seq_one_letter_code
_entity_poly.pdbx_strand_id
1 'polypeptide(L)' 'MVGGAPLVVKLVEGTQGIGVVLAETRQAAESVIDAFRGLNAHILVQEYIKEAQGCDIRCLVVWR' A
#
# COMPACT_ATOMS: atom_id res chain seq x y z
N MET A 1 -6.39 12.14 -1.25
CA MET A 1 -5.76 10.90 -1.77
C MET A 1 -4.56 11.31 -2.61
N VAL A 2 -3.43 10.64 -2.44
CA VAL A 2 -2.21 10.87 -3.24
C VAL A 2 -2.50 10.48 -4.69
N GLY A 3 -1.99 11.24 -5.69
CA GLY A 3 -1.81 10.83 -7.10
C GLY A 3 -3.03 10.46 -7.97
N GLY A 4 -4.16 10.07 -7.39
CA GLY A 4 -5.23 9.35 -8.12
C GLY A 4 -4.97 7.84 -8.18
N ALA A 5 -5.96 7.07 -8.61
CA ALA A 5 -5.81 5.63 -8.78
C ALA A 5 -5.04 5.30 -10.08
N PRO A 6 -4.26 4.20 -10.14
CA PRO A 6 -4.16 3.12 -9.15
C PRO A 6 -3.30 3.44 -7.92
N LEU A 7 -3.70 2.93 -6.75
CA LEU A 7 -3.04 3.14 -5.46
C LEU A 7 -2.75 1.83 -4.75
N VAL A 8 -1.67 1.78 -3.99
CA VAL A 8 -1.37 0.71 -3.03
C VAL A 8 -1.75 1.18 -1.63
N VAL A 9 -2.63 0.45 -0.95
CA VAL A 9 -3.01 0.68 0.45
C VAL A 9 -2.32 -0.38 1.30
N LYS A 10 -1.57 0.04 2.33
CA LYS A 10 -0.83 -0.84 3.24
C LYS A 10 -1.33 -0.66 4.66
N LEU A 11 -1.64 -1.75 5.36
CA LEU A 11 -1.84 -1.74 6.80
C LEU A 11 -0.49 -1.76 7.48
N VAL A 12 -0.32 -0.86 8.44
CA VAL A 12 0.90 -0.69 9.22
C VAL A 12 0.82 -1.47 10.54
N GLU A 13 -0.33 -2.07 10.85
CA GLU A 13 -0.51 -2.91 12.03
C GLU A 13 -0.30 -4.39 11.71
N GLY A 14 0.56 -5.04 12.51
CA GLY A 14 0.97 -6.44 12.34
C GLY A 14 2.31 -6.60 11.61
N THR A 15 2.96 -7.75 11.78
CA THR A 15 4.30 -8.05 11.25
C THR A 15 4.29 -9.02 10.05
N GLN A 16 3.10 -9.48 9.65
CA GLN A 16 2.90 -10.45 8.56
C GLN A 16 2.13 -9.75 7.44
N GLY A 17 2.71 -9.68 6.24
CA GLY A 17 2.27 -8.87 5.08
C GLY A 17 0.88 -9.14 4.48
N ILE A 18 -0.13 -9.39 5.29
CA ILE A 18 -1.55 -9.60 4.95
C ILE A 18 -2.25 -8.26 4.59
N GLY A 19 -1.55 -7.13 4.73
CA GLY A 19 -2.13 -5.79 4.66
C GLY A 19 -1.89 -4.98 3.39
N VAL A 20 -1.43 -5.56 2.27
CA VAL A 20 -1.13 -4.78 1.06
C VAL A 20 -2.18 -5.05 -0.02
N VAL A 21 -2.92 -4.01 -0.42
CA VAL A 21 -3.98 -4.09 -1.43
C VAL A 21 -3.71 -3.09 -2.56
N LEU A 22 -3.79 -3.54 -3.80
CA LEU A 22 -3.82 -2.67 -4.98
C LEU A 22 -5.27 -2.27 -5.27
N ALA A 23 -5.55 -0.97 -5.26
CA ALA A 23 -6.82 -0.38 -5.62
C ALA A 23 -6.71 0.29 -6.99
N GLU A 24 -7.30 -0.33 -8.02
CA GLU A 24 -7.22 0.15 -9.40
C GLU A 24 -8.09 1.39 -9.67
N THR A 25 -9.11 1.62 -8.83
CA THR A 25 -10.01 2.77 -8.94
C THR A 25 -10.05 3.56 -7.65
N ARG A 26 -10.46 4.83 -7.76
CA ARG A 26 -10.65 5.70 -6.60
C ARG A 26 -11.67 5.12 -5.62
N GLN A 27 -12.76 4.56 -6.13
CA GLN A 27 -13.82 3.95 -5.32
C GLN A 27 -13.30 2.71 -4.58
N ALA A 28 -12.49 1.88 -5.24
CA ALA A 28 -11.87 0.75 -4.57
C ALA A 28 -10.94 1.22 -3.44
N ALA A 29 -10.15 2.28 -3.67
CA ALA A 29 -9.28 2.84 -2.64
C ALA A 29 -10.07 3.37 -1.45
N GLU A 30 -11.17 4.10 -1.70
CA GLU A 30 -12.08 4.62 -0.66
C GLU A 30 -12.71 3.47 0.17
N SER A 31 -13.27 2.45 -0.50
CA SER A 31 -13.85 1.28 0.19
C SER A 31 -12.84 0.54 1.06
N VAL A 32 -11.61 0.36 0.58
CA VAL A 32 -10.54 -0.32 1.33
C VAL A 32 -10.11 0.51 2.53
N ILE A 33 -9.94 1.83 2.36
CA ILE A 33 -9.59 2.74 3.44
C ILE A 33 -10.66 2.72 4.54
N ASP A 34 -11.95 2.75 4.17
CA ASP A 34 -13.04 2.76 5.13
C ASP A 34 -13.17 1.42 5.88
N ALA A 35 -12.95 0.29 5.20
CA ALA A 35 -12.88 -1.02 5.85
C ALA A 35 -11.79 -1.06 6.94
N PHE A 36 -10.62 -0.47 6.69
CA PHE A 36 -9.51 -0.47 7.64
C PHE A 36 -9.64 0.58 8.76
N ARG A 37 -10.34 1.69 8.52
CA ARG A 37 -10.71 2.65 9.59
C ARG A 37 -11.60 2.02 10.66
N GLY A 38 -12.51 1.11 10.27
CA GLY A 38 -13.36 0.38 11.22
C GLY A 38 -12.58 -0.52 12.19
N LEU A 39 -11.34 -0.86 11.85
CA LEU A 39 -10.43 -1.66 12.68
C LEU A 39 -9.50 -0.80 13.56
N ASN A 40 -9.66 0.53 13.55
CA ASN A 40 -8.74 1.49 14.18
C ASN A 40 -7.27 1.33 13.74
N ALA A 41 -7.06 0.78 12.53
CA ALA A 41 -5.72 0.46 12.06
C ALA A 41 -5.03 1.65 11.39
N HIS A 42 -3.73 1.82 11.65
CA HIS A 42 -2.90 2.74 10.87
C HIS A 42 -2.68 2.24 9.43
N ILE A 43 -2.92 3.12 8.45
CA ILE A 43 -2.77 2.81 7.02
C ILE A 43 -1.81 3.77 6.31
N LEU A 44 -1.09 3.26 5.31
CA LEU A 44 -0.28 4.02 4.37
C LEU A 44 -0.91 3.92 2.97
N VAL A 45 -1.12 5.05 2.31
CA VAL A 45 -1.60 5.10 0.91
C VAL A 45 -0.46 5.58 0.02
N GLN A 46 -0.15 4.82 -1.02
CA GLN A 46 0.97 5.04 -1.92
C GLN A 46 0.51 5.01 -3.37
N GLU A 47 1.16 5.76 -4.24
CA GLU A 47 1.03 5.61 -5.70
C GLU A 47 1.48 4.21 -6.16
N TYR A 48 0.75 3.62 -7.09
CA TYR A 48 1.18 2.37 -7.72
C TYR A 48 2.16 2.65 -8.86
N ILE A 49 3.40 2.19 -8.70
CA ILE A 49 4.47 2.34 -9.70
C ILE A 49 4.33 1.24 -10.76
N LYS A 50 3.51 1.51 -11.78
CA LYS A 50 3.15 0.53 -12.81
C LYS A 50 4.33 0.16 -13.71
N GLU A 51 5.21 1.12 -13.99
CA GLU A 51 6.42 0.97 -14.81
C GLU A 51 7.43 -0.01 -14.22
N ALA A 52 7.36 -0.27 -12.91
CA ALA A 52 8.21 -1.26 -12.24
C ALA A 52 7.85 -2.71 -12.61
N GLN A 53 6.69 -2.96 -13.23
CA GLN A 53 6.23 -4.29 -13.67
C GLN A 53 6.26 -5.37 -12.58
N GLY A 54 6.01 -4.97 -11.32
CA GLY A 54 6.02 -5.88 -10.18
C GLY A 54 7.43 -6.33 -9.75
N CYS A 55 8.48 -5.70 -10.26
CA CYS A 55 9.86 -5.92 -9.84
C CYS A 55 10.30 -4.86 -8.83
N ASP A 56 11.07 -5.28 -7.82
CA ASP A 56 11.73 -4.40 -6.87
C ASP A 56 13.23 -4.68 -6.79
N ILE A 57 14.00 -3.66 -6.39
CA ILE A 57 15.44 -3.78 -6.13
C ILE A 57 15.63 -3.75 -4.62
N ARG A 58 16.22 -4.82 -4.08
CA ARG A 58 16.55 -4.92 -2.66
C ARG A 58 18.07 -4.86 -2.45
N CYS A 59 18.54 -3.71 -1.99
CA CYS A 59 19.95 -3.51 -1.64
C CYS A 59 20.21 -3.87 -0.18
N LEU A 60 21.19 -4.72 0.09
CA LEU A 60 21.70 -5.00 1.44
C LEU A 60 22.91 -4.11 1.71
N VAL A 61 22.79 -3.18 2.66
CA VAL A 61 23.89 -2.31 3.08
C VAL A 61 24.60 -2.96 4.27
N VAL A 62 25.91 -3.16 4.15
CA VAL A 62 26.76 -3.69 5.23
C VAL A 62 27.84 -2.67 5.55
N TRP A 63 27.87 -2.23 6.80
CA TRP A 63 28.92 -1.36 7.36
C TRP A 63 29.95 -2.20 8.15
N ARG A 64 31.01 -1.55 8.65
CA ARG A 64 32.06 -2.18 9.46
C ARG A 64 31.91 -1.90 10.94
#